data_AF-A0A951QT08-F1
#
_entry.id   AF-A0A951QT08-F1
#
_cell.length_a   1.000
_cell.length_b   1.000
_cell.length_c   1.000
_cell.angle_alpha   90.00
_cell.angle_beta   90.00
_cell.angle_gamma   90.00
#
_symmetry.space_group_name_H-M   'P 1'
#
loop_
_entity.id
_entity.type
_entity.pdbx_description
1 polymer ?
#
loop_
_entity_poly.entity_id
_entity_poly.type
_entity_poly.pdbx_seq_one_letter_code
_entity_poly.pdbx_strand_id
1 'polypeptide(L)'
;MLSQVQQTYPQPIAYAYASIHRARSQAEKLDQILRCAEVTTRYLCALAIASFAARENTTFPPPDALTKFQGNLAFGHFLSVIQAISNLATPHPLQIQFSLCFQKKKALQKVN
;
A
#
# COMPACT_ATOMS: atom_id res chain seq x y z
N MET A 1 12.29 18.11 -9.80
CA MET A 1 11.05 17.29 -9.75
C MET A 1 11.34 15.81 -9.48
N LEU A 2 12.16 15.13 -10.29
CA LEU A 2 12.57 13.72 -10.03
C LEU A 2 13.21 13.47 -8.66
N SER A 3 14.08 14.39 -8.20
CA SER A 3 14.70 14.33 -6.87
C SER A 3 13.67 14.33 -5.74
N GLN A 4 12.61 15.14 -5.86
CA GLN A 4 11.54 15.24 -4.87
C GLN A 4 10.68 13.96 -4.83
N VAL A 5 10.44 13.33 -5.99
CA VAL A 5 9.69 12.07 -6.09
C VAL A 5 10.47 10.92 -5.44
N GLN A 6 11.79 10.84 -5.65
CA GLN A 6 12.64 9.81 -5.03
C GLN A 6 12.78 9.97 -3.51
N GLN A 7 12.67 11.19 -3.00
CA GLN A 7 12.69 11.47 -1.57
C GLN A 7 11.35 11.16 -0.88
N THR A 8 10.25 11.13 -1.64
CA THR A 8 8.89 10.95 -1.11
C THR A 8 8.40 9.51 -1.24
N TYR A 9 8.79 8.81 -2.31
CA TYR A 9 8.28 7.49 -2.63
C TYR A 9 9.38 6.43 -2.69
N PRO A 10 9.04 5.18 -2.35
CA PRO A 10 9.88 4.03 -2.67
C PRO A 10 10.27 4.04 -4.16
N GLN A 11 11.52 3.67 -4.45
CA GLN A 11 12.11 3.77 -5.79
C GLN A 11 11.23 3.20 -6.93
N PRO A 12 10.54 2.04 -6.77
CA PRO A 12 9.67 1.51 -7.83
C PRO A 12 8.48 2.43 -8.17
N ILE A 13 7.85 3.01 -7.14
CA ILE A 13 6.73 3.96 -7.31
C ILE A 13 7.25 5.27 -7.90
N ALA A 14 8.41 5.74 -7.41
CA ALA A 14 9.03 6.96 -7.91
C ALA A 14 9.33 6.88 -9.42
N TYR A 15 9.85 5.75 -9.87
CA TYR A 15 10.13 5.52 -11.29
C TYR A 15 8.86 5.50 -12.13
N ALA A 16 7.84 4.75 -11.71
CA ALA A 16 6.58 4.66 -12.45
C ALA A 16 5.85 6.02 -12.53
N TYR A 17 5.89 6.80 -11.45
CA TYR A 17 5.32 8.15 -11.42
C TYR A 17 6.09 9.12 -12.33
N ALA A 18 7.43 9.03 -12.35
CA ALA A 18 8.24 9.85 -13.24
C ALA A 18 7.94 9.58 -14.73
N SER A 19 7.60 8.34 -15.09
CA SER A 19 7.20 8.00 -16.47
C SER A 19 5.93 8.71 -16.91
N ILE A 20 4.95 8.93 -16.02
CA ILE A 20 3.75 9.73 -16.32
C ILE A 20 4.13 11.16 -16.71
N HIS A 21 5.05 11.78 -15.96
CA HIS A 21 5.51 13.15 -16.23
C HIS A 21 6.31 13.27 -17.52
N ARG A 22 6.91 12.18 -17.99
CA ARG A 22 7.71 12.14 -19.23
C ARG A 22 6.87 11.80 -20.48
N ALA A 23 5.62 11.37 -20.30
CA ALA A 23 4.73 11.02 -21.40
C ALA A 23 4.45 12.23 -22.30
N ARG A 24 4.48 12.03 -23.62
CA ARG A 24 4.36 13.10 -24.61
C ARG A 24 2.97 13.16 -25.27
N SER A 25 2.27 12.03 -25.33
CA SER A 25 0.91 11.96 -25.88
C SER A 25 -0.13 11.64 -24.80
N GLN A 26 -1.41 11.93 -25.06
CA GLN A 26 -2.50 11.60 -24.13
C GLN A 26 -2.69 10.09 -23.98
N ALA A 27 -2.57 9.33 -25.08
CA ALA A 27 -2.68 7.87 -25.06
C ALA A 27 -1.55 7.24 -24.23
N GLU A 28 -0.31 7.69 -24.46
CA GLU A 28 0.85 7.27 -23.66
C GLU A 28 0.67 7.65 -22.19
N LYS A 29 0.18 8.86 -21.90
CA LYS A 29 -0.06 9.30 -20.53
C LYS A 29 -1.07 8.42 -19.80
N LEU A 30 -2.15 8.02 -20.48
CA LEU A 30 -3.13 7.09 -19.93
C LEU A 30 -2.49 5.73 -19.60
N ASP A 31 -1.72 5.16 -20.53
CA ASP A 31 -1.02 3.89 -20.32
C ASP A 31 -0.03 3.96 -19.15
N GLN A 32 0.77 5.03 -19.08
CA GLN A 32 1.70 5.26 -17.96
C GLN A 32 0.97 5.42 -16.62
N ILE A 33 -0.21 6.04 -16.59
CA ILE A 33 -1.04 6.14 -15.37
C ILE A 33 -1.51 4.76 -14.94
N LEU A 34 -2.04 3.95 -15.86
CA LEU A 34 -2.49 2.58 -15.55
C LEU A 34 -1.32 1.72 -15.05
N ARG A 35 -0.15 1.84 -15.68
CA ARG A 35 1.05 1.13 -15.26
C ARG A 35 1.55 1.58 -13.89
N CYS A 36 1.51 2.88 -13.61
CA CYS A 36 1.88 3.42 -12.30
C CYS A 36 0.92 2.94 -11.19
N ALA A 37 -0.38 2.91 -11.47
CA ALA A 37 -1.37 2.35 -10.55
C ALA A 37 -1.07 0.87 -10.27
N GLU A 38 -0.75 0.09 -11.30
CA GLU A 38 -0.37 -1.32 -11.15
C GLU A 38 0.89 -1.50 -10.28
N VAL A 39 1.96 -0.77 -10.56
CA VAL A 39 3.20 -0.82 -9.76
C VAL A 39 2.94 -0.45 -8.30
N THR A 40 2.15 0.60 -8.07
CA THR A 40 1.80 1.07 -6.73
C THR A 40 1.01 0.02 -5.97
N THR A 41 -0.03 -0.56 -6.58
CA THR A 41 -0.85 -1.59 -5.93
C THR A 41 -0.05 -2.86 -5.66
N ARG A 42 0.85 -3.28 -6.56
CA ARG A 42 1.75 -4.43 -6.30
C ARG A 42 2.65 -4.18 -5.10
N TYR A 43 3.21 -2.98 -5.00
CA TYR A 43 4.06 -2.59 -3.88
C TYR A 43 3.28 -2.57 -2.56
N LEU A 44 2.10 -1.96 -2.54
CA LEU A 44 1.22 -1.94 -1.37
C LEU A 44 0.76 -3.35 -0.96
N CYS A 45 0.51 -4.23 -1.92
CA CYS A 45 0.18 -5.63 -1.65
C CYS A 45 1.33 -6.33 -0.94
N ALA A 46 2.56 -6.19 -1.43
CA ALA A 46 3.74 -6.76 -0.77
C ALA A 46 3.91 -6.22 0.66
N LEU A 47 3.71 -4.91 0.88
CA LEU A 47 3.72 -4.33 2.22
C LEU A 47 2.60 -4.87 3.12
N ALA A 48 1.38 -5.03 2.60
CA ALA A 48 0.27 -5.58 3.35
C ALA A 48 0.55 -7.03 3.78
N ILE A 49 1.07 -7.86 2.86
CA ILE A 49 1.45 -9.25 3.15
C ILE A 49 2.58 -9.30 4.19
N ALA A 50 3.62 -8.48 4.04
CA ALA A 50 4.71 -8.42 5.01
C ALA A 50 4.21 -7.96 6.39
N SER A 51 3.34 -6.96 6.44
CA SER A 51 2.70 -6.48 7.67
C SER A 51 1.83 -7.57 8.32
N PHE A 52 1.11 -8.35 7.52
CA PHE A 52 0.34 -9.50 8.01
C PHE A 52 1.24 -10.61 8.55
N ALA A 53 2.30 -10.97 7.82
CA ALA A 53 3.26 -12.02 8.21
C ALA A 53 4.05 -11.68 9.47
N ALA A 54 4.25 -10.39 9.77
CA ALA A 54 4.90 -9.93 11.00
C ALA A 54 3.99 -9.99 12.25
N ARG A 55 2.72 -10.40 12.12
CA ARG A 55 1.80 -10.52 13.28
C ARG A 55 2.10 -11.82 14.02
N GLU A 56 2.30 -11.71 15.33
CA GLU A 56 2.59 -12.87 16.20
C GLU A 56 1.36 -13.74 16.50
N ASN A 57 0.15 -13.18 16.35
CA ASN A 57 -1.09 -13.90 16.60
C ASN A 57 -1.51 -14.78 15.42
N THR A 58 -1.24 -16.08 15.53
CA THR A 58 -1.63 -17.13 14.56
C THR A 58 -3.10 -17.55 14.65
N THR A 59 -3.89 -16.92 15.52
CA THR A 59 -5.30 -17.29 15.77
C THR A 59 -6.21 -17.01 14.58
N PHE A 60 -5.83 -16.09 13.70
CA PHE A 60 -6.63 -15.73 12.52
C PHE A 60 -6.08 -16.41 11.27
N PRO A 61 -6.90 -17.20 10.55
CA PRO A 61 -6.46 -17.79 9.30
C PRO A 61 -6.17 -16.68 8.27
N PRO A 62 -5.21 -16.90 7.35
CA PRO A 62 -4.97 -15.99 6.25
C PRO A 62 -6.24 -15.81 5.41
N PRO A 63 -6.55 -14.58 4.93
CA PRO A 63 -7.72 -14.36 4.10
C PRO A 63 -7.69 -15.18 2.81
N ASP A 64 -8.86 -15.57 2.32
CA ASP A 64 -9.02 -16.28 1.04
C ASP A 64 -8.33 -15.60 -0.13
N ALA A 65 -8.37 -14.26 -0.17
CA ALA A 65 -7.71 -13.47 -1.20
C ALA A 65 -6.19 -13.69 -1.22
N LEU A 66 -5.58 -14.00 -0.07
CA LEU A 66 -4.16 -14.30 0.07
C LEU A 66 -3.86 -15.77 -0.23
N THR A 67 -4.71 -16.71 0.20
CA THR A 67 -4.49 -18.15 -0.03
C THR A 67 -4.71 -18.54 -1.51
N LYS A 68 -5.65 -17.87 -2.18
CA LYS A 68 -5.95 -18.05 -3.61
C LYS A 68 -5.11 -17.13 -4.52
N PHE A 69 -4.05 -16.53 -3.98
CA PHE A 69 -3.21 -15.57 -4.69
C PHE A 69 -2.18 -16.26 -5.61
N GLN A 70 -2.68 -16.92 -6.66
CA GLN A 70 -1.87 -17.71 -7.60
C GLN A 70 -2.32 -17.48 -9.05
N GLY A 71 -1.45 -17.76 -10.02
CA GLY A 71 -1.77 -17.67 -11.45
C GLY A 71 -1.54 -16.28 -12.06
N ASN A 72 -2.36 -15.90 -13.04
CA ASN A 72 -2.23 -14.63 -13.75
C ASN A 72 -2.75 -13.47 -12.90
N LEU A 73 -1.85 -12.85 -12.14
CA LEU A 73 -2.17 -11.77 -11.20
C LEU A 73 -2.41 -10.45 -11.93
N ALA A 74 -3.68 -10.13 -12.18
CA ALA A 74 -4.12 -8.81 -12.61
C ALA A 74 -4.23 -7.81 -11.43
N PHE A 75 -4.30 -6.51 -11.74
CA PHE A 75 -4.46 -5.41 -10.77
C PHE A 75 -5.46 -5.71 -9.65
N GLY A 76 -6.65 -6.20 -10.00
CA GLY A 76 -7.73 -6.49 -9.05
C GLY A 76 -7.32 -7.47 -7.94
N HIS A 77 -6.50 -8.48 -8.25
CA HIS A 77 -6.04 -9.45 -7.26
C HIS A 77 -5.20 -8.79 -6.16
N PHE A 78 -4.26 -7.92 -6.55
CA PHE A 78 -3.42 -7.19 -5.59
C PHE A 78 -4.26 -6.28 -4.70
N LEU A 79 -5.25 -5.59 -5.29
CA LEU A 79 -6.17 -4.73 -4.53
C LEU A 79 -7.01 -5.54 -3.54
N SER A 80 -7.56 -6.68 -3.96
CA SER A 80 -8.35 -7.56 -3.10
C SER A 80 -7.53 -8.07 -1.90
N VAL A 81 -6.25 -8.41 -2.09
CA VAL A 81 -5.38 -8.80 -0.97
C VAL A 81 -5.17 -7.66 0.02
N ILE A 82 -4.87 -6.45 -0.48
CA ILE A 82 -4.69 -5.27 0.38
C ILE A 82 -5.94 -5.04 1.24
N GLN A 83 -7.12 -5.01 0.61
CA GLN A 83 -8.40 -4.80 1.29
C GLN A 83 -8.70 -5.90 2.29
N ALA A 84 -8.46 -7.16 1.93
CA ALA A 84 -8.67 -8.30 2.81
C ALA A 84 -7.79 -8.20 4.07
N ILE A 85 -6.50 -7.91 3.92
CA ILE A 85 -5.57 -7.77 5.04
C ILE A 85 -5.87 -6.55 5.89
N SER A 86 -6.24 -5.41 5.28
CA SER A 86 -6.53 -4.17 6.01
C SER A 86 -7.83 -4.27 6.83
N ASN A 87 -8.79 -5.07 6.39
CA ASN A 87 -10.07 -5.25 7.06
C ASN A 87 -10.00 -6.25 8.23
N LEU A 88 -8.88 -6.96 8.41
CA LEU A 88 -8.70 -7.87 9.54
C LEU A 88 -8.60 -7.10 10.85
N ALA A 89 -9.61 -7.28 11.70
CA ALA A 89 -9.63 -6.79 13.08
C ALA A 89 -8.65 -7.61 13.94
N THR A 90 -7.36 -7.29 13.81
CA THR A 90 -6.29 -7.97 14.56
C THR A 90 -5.38 -6.95 15.23
N PRO A 91 -4.83 -7.28 16.41
CA PRO A 91 -3.90 -6.41 17.10
C PRO A 91 -2.61 -6.28 16.31
N HIS A 92 -2.24 -5.05 15.98
CA HIS A 92 -1.01 -4.76 15.23
C HIS A 92 0.21 -4.85 16.18
N PRO A 93 1.37 -5.42 15.79
CA PRO A 93 2.53 -5.53 16.68
C PRO A 93 2.98 -4.19 17.27
N LEU A 94 2.89 -3.13 16.46
CA LEU A 94 3.16 -1.74 16.87
C LEU A 94 1.93 -0.98 17.37
N GLN A 95 0.81 -1.65 17.69
CA GLN A 95 -0.43 -1.00 18.09
C GLN A 95 -0.24 -0.06 19.29
N ILE A 96 0.54 -0.49 20.29
CA ILE A 96 0.86 0.33 21.47
C ILE A 96 1.60 1.60 21.01
N GLN A 97 2.58 1.46 20.13
CA GLN A 97 3.47 2.55 19.71
C GLN A 97 2.70 3.55 18.84
N PHE A 98 1.84 3.05 17.96
CA PHE A 98 0.91 3.87 17.20
C PHE A 98 -0.10 4.58 18.09
N SER A 99 -0.64 3.91 19.10
CA SER A 99 -1.58 4.53 20.03
C SER A 99 -0.97 5.72 20.75
N LEU A 100 0.30 5.62 21.19
CA LEU A 100 1.05 6.72 21.81
C LEU A 100 1.25 7.89 20.84
N CYS A 101 1.61 7.61 19.58
CA CYS A 101 1.79 8.64 18.55
C CYS A 101 0.46 9.34 18.17
N PHE A 102 -0.65 8.59 18.11
CA PHE A 102 -1.96 9.13 17.73
C PHE A 102 -2.69 9.85 18.88
N GLN A 103 -2.36 9.55 20.14
CA GLN A 103 -2.90 10.28 21.30
C GLN A 103 -2.55 11.78 21.28
N LYS A 104 -1.35 12.15 20.83
CA LYS A 104 -0.93 13.56 20.72
C LYS A 104 -1.81 14.39 19.75
N LYS A 105 -2.42 13.76 18.74
CA LYS A 105 -3.36 14.45 17.84
C LYS A 105 -4.72 14.76 18.48
N LYS A 106 -5.22 13.88 19.37
CA LYS A 106 -6.49 14.12 20.09
C LYS A 106 -6.38 15.24 21.13
N ALA A 107 -5.18 15.46 21.70
CA ALA A 107 -4.94 16.58 22.61
C ALA A 107 -4.99 17.94 21.88
N LEU A 108 -4.54 18.01 20.62
CA LEU A 108 -4.55 19.23 19.80
C LEU A 108 -5.94 19.58 19.24
N GLN A 109 -6.87 18.63 19.15
CA GLN A 109 -8.25 18.89 18.68
C GLN A 109 -9.22 19.34 19.78
N LYS A 110 -8.82 19.27 21.06
CA LYS A 110 -9.63 19.74 22.20
C LYS A 110 -9.33 21.19 22.61
N VAL A 111 -8.45 21.87 21.89
CA VAL A 111 -8.16 23.30 22.05
C VAL A 111 -8.63 24.00 20.79
N ASN A 112 -9.94 24.15 20.66
CA ASN A 112 -10.66 25.09 19.81
C ASN A 112 -12.10 25.20 20.31
#